data_AF-A0A3N5GXV9-F1
#
_entry.id   AF-A0A3N5GXV9-F1
#
_cell.length_a   1.000
_cell.length_b   1.000
_cell.length_c   1.000
_cell.angle_alpha   90.00
_cell.angle_beta   90.00
_cell.angle_gamma   90.00
#
_symmetry.space_group_name_H-M   'P 1'
#
loop_
_entity.id
_entity.type
_entity.pdbx_description
1 polymer ?
#
loop_
_entity_poly.entity_id
_entity_poly.type
_entity_poly.pdbx_seq_one_letter_code
_entity_poly.pdbx_strand_id
1 'polypeptide(L)' 'MNKPIPEFKNEDEECTYWAAQDSSAVLDWGKARHVIFPNLKPT' A
#
# COMPACT_ATOMS: atom_id res chain seq x y z
N MET A 1 -5.32 3.69 -16.55
CA MET A 1 -4.95 5.06 -16.12
C MET A 1 -4.70 4.97 -14.63
N ASN A 2 -3.43 4.88 -14.21
CA ASN A 2 -3.12 4.74 -12.79
C ASN A 2 -3.28 6.11 -12.14
N LYS A 3 -4.12 6.18 -11.12
CA LYS A 3 -4.27 7.40 -10.32
C LYS A 3 -2.96 7.66 -9.57
N PRO A 4 -2.54 8.93 -9.42
CA PRO A 4 -1.34 9.25 -8.67
C PRO A 4 -1.49 8.76 -7.22
N ILE A 5 -0.41 8.21 -6.67
CA ILE A 5 -0.36 7.84 -5.25
C ILE A 5 -0.43 9.13 -4.43
N PRO A 6 -1.33 9.24 -3.43
CA PRO A 6 -1.42 10.43 -2.59
C PRO A 6 -0.13 10.63 -1.79
N GLU A 7 0.23 11.88 -1.54
CA GLU A 7 1.27 12.19 -0.55
C GLU A 7 0.61 12.31 0.84
N PHE A 8 1.06 11.48 1.78
CA PHE A 8 0.59 11.49 3.17
C PHE A 8 1.60 12.23 4.06
N LYS A 9 1.12 12.99 5.04
CA LYS A 9 2.00 13.70 5.98
C LYS A 9 2.47 12.82 7.13
N ASN A 10 1.69 11.79 7.45
CA ASN A 10 1.94 10.88 8.56
C ASN A 10 1.29 9.51 8.28
N GLU A 11 1.65 8.50 9.08
CA GLU A 11 1.16 7.13 8.94
C GLU A 11 -0.34 6.99 9.25
N ASP A 12 -0.89 7.82 10.13
CA ASP A 12 -2.31 7.78 10.51
C ASP A 12 -3.24 8.21 9.36
N GLU A 13 -2.84 9.26 8.64
CA GLU A 13 -3.50 9.71 7.40
C GLU A 13 -3.45 8.62 6.31
N GLU A 14 -2.30 7.96 6.15
CA GLU A 14 -2.14 6.86 5.20
C GLU A 14 -3.03 5.67 5.57
N CYS A 15 -3.03 5.27 6.84
CA CYS A 15 -3.84 4.16 7.34
C CYS A 15 -5.33 4.43 7.15
N THR A 16 -5.78 5.64 7.51
CA THR A 16 -7.19 6.07 7.35
C THR A 16 -7.62 6.07 5.88
N TYR A 17 -6.74 6.53 4.98
CA TYR A 17 -7.00 6.50 3.54
C TYR A 17 -7.15 5.07 3.02
N TRP A 18 -6.20 4.18 3.33
CA TRP A 18 -6.22 2.79 2.85
C TRP A 18 -7.32 1.94 3.49
N ALA A 19 -7.77 2.30 4.70
CA ALA A 19 -8.93 1.66 5.32
C ALA A 19 -10.24 1.97 4.56
N ALA A 20 -10.31 3.13 3.90
CA ALA A 20 -11.52 3.59 3.20
C ALA A 20 -11.48 3.34 1.68
N GLN A 21 -10.29 3.30 1.07
CA GLN A 21 -10.11 3.29 -0.38
C GLN A 21 -9.56 1.95 -0.89
N ASP A 22 -10.18 1.41 -1.94
CA ASP A 22 -9.65 0.24 -2.65
C ASP A 22 -8.31 0.56 -3.32
N SER A 23 -7.30 -0.26 -3.02
CA SER A 23 -5.93 -0.06 -3.46
C SER A 23 -5.65 -0.53 -4.89
N SER A 24 -6.52 -1.36 -5.49
CA SER A 24 -6.37 -1.79 -6.89
C SER A 24 -6.61 -0.67 -7.90
N ALA A 25 -7.32 0.39 -7.49
CA ALA A 25 -7.58 1.56 -8.33
C ALA A 25 -6.39 2.55 -8.40
N VAL A 26 -5.43 2.45 -7.48
CA VAL A 26 -4.30 3.38 -7.31
C VAL A 26 -2.95 2.69 -7.43
N LEU A 27 -2.83 1.43 -6.99
CA LEU A 27 -1.59 0.65 -7.08
C LEU A 27 -1.55 -0.18 -8.37
N ASP A 28 -0.37 -0.19 -8.99
CA ASP A 28 -0.08 -1.04 -10.14
C ASP A 28 0.35 -2.43 -9.67
N TRP A 29 -0.62 -3.34 -9.52
CA TRP A 29 -0.34 -4.72 -9.14
C TRP A 29 0.52 -5.48 -10.16
N GLY A 30 0.58 -5.03 -11.42
CA GLY A 30 1.48 -5.60 -12.43
C GLY A 30 2.97 -5.34 -12.14
N LYS A 31 3.28 -4.34 -11.31
CA LYS A 31 4.64 -4.04 -10.84
C LYS A 31 4.95 -4.67 -9.49
N ALA A 32 3.98 -5.31 -8.84
CA ALA A 32 4.18 -5.99 -7.58
C ALA A 32 5.21 -7.12 -7.74
N ARG A 33 6.00 -7.36 -6.69
CA ARG A 33 7.05 -8.38 -6.69
C ARG A 33 6.88 -9.29 -5.48
N HIS A 34 7.12 -10.57 -5.67
CA HIS A 34 7.27 -11.47 -4.53
C HIS A 34 8.50 -11.08 -3.73
N VAL A 35 8.30 -10.91 -2.42
CA VAL A 35 9.36 -10.64 -1.45
C VAL A 35 9.25 -11.64 -0.32
N ILE A 36 10.40 -12.03 0.23
CA ILE A 36 10.48 -12.84 1.45
C ILE A 36 10.68 -11.90 2.63
N PHE A 37 10.03 -12.17 3.75
CA PHE A 37 10.23 -11.43 5.00
C PHE A 37 11.02 -12.29 6.00
N PRO A 38 12.35 -12.39 5.86
CA PRO A 38 13.17 -13.37 6.60
C PRO A 38 13.19 -13.13 8.12
N ASN A 39 12.89 -11.91 8.57
CA ASN A 39 12.91 -11.51 9.98
C ASN A 39 11.51 -11.22 10.53
N LEU A 40 10.44 -11.55 9.79
CA LEU A 40 9.09 -11.37 10.31
C LEU A 40 8.88 -12.34 11.47
N LYS A 41 8.43 -11.81 12.61
CA LYS A 41 8.17 -12.64 13.79
C LYS A 41 7.10 -13.67 13.44
N PRO A 42 7.34 -14.98 13.66
CA PRO A 42 6.29 -15.98 13.58
C PRO A 42 5.25 -15.66 14.67
N THR A 43 3.98 -15.72 14.28
CA THR A 43 2.79 -15.47 15.12
C THR A 43 2.57 -16.55 16.16
#